data_AF-A0A2H0C8A2-F1
#
_entry.id   AF-A0A2H0C8A2-F1
#
_cell.length_a   1.000
_cell.length_b   1.000
_cell.length_c   1.000
_cell.angle_alpha   90.00
_cell.angle_beta   90.00
_cell.angle_gamma   90.00
#
_symmetry.space_group_name_H-M   'P 1'
#
loop_
_entity.id
_entity.type
_entity.pdbx_description
1 polymer ?
#
loop_
_entity_poly.entity_id
_entity_poly.type
_entity_poly.pdbx_seq_one_letter_code
_entity_poly.pdbx_strand_id
1 'polypeptide(L)'
;MNTIRNVIETWARGPLTNVGKWLHPNQITLLRLPLGFAVIAIYEWSAVWGIATFFLYAFLDWLDGAVARADLKLQSDLGAKFDPYIDKIVNLTILWYFTFSRGFAWYFITALVLSTLVNVWSQLQRGSLWKQLEEGIGAGLGLKRKSVMVSLSVRQAGLSNHAANWYGKLKTLLEFTVIVLLFVHQSVAMQIVTTIFLCAAALLGACGVYRRIKPI
;
A
#
# COMPACT_ATOMS: atom_id res chain seq x y z
N MET A 1 17.31 1.05 12.82
CA MET A 1 16.03 0.45 12.38
C MET A 1 16.14 -0.97 11.81
N ASN A 2 17.32 -1.41 11.32
CA ASN A 2 17.50 -2.79 10.84
C ASN A 2 17.51 -3.84 11.98
N THR A 3 17.95 -3.49 13.19
CA THR A 3 18.11 -4.44 14.29
C THR A 3 16.77 -4.98 14.84
N ILE A 4 15.79 -4.11 15.12
CA ILE A 4 14.47 -4.53 15.65
C ILE A 4 13.67 -5.29 14.58
N ARG A 5 13.69 -4.82 13.33
CA ARG A 5 13.05 -5.51 12.20
C ARG A 5 13.63 -6.92 12.00
N ASN A 6 14.95 -7.05 12.08
CA ASN A 6 15.62 -8.34 11.96
C ASN A 6 15.26 -9.29 13.10
N VAL A 7 15.08 -8.80 14.34
CA VAL A 7 14.66 -9.60 15.51
C VAL A 7 13.23 -10.12 15.35
N ILE A 8 12.28 -9.26 14.98
CA ILE A 8 10.88 -9.67 14.74
C ILE A 8 10.81 -10.67 13.58
N GLU A 9 11.53 -10.41 12.49
CA GLU A 9 11.57 -11.32 11.35
C GLU A 9 12.27 -12.64 11.67
N THR A 10 13.28 -12.68 12.56
CA THR A 10 13.91 -13.96 12.94
C THR A 10 13.00 -14.84 13.79
N TRP A 11 12.26 -14.26 14.73
CA TRP A 11 11.28 -15.02 15.52
C TRP A 11 10.06 -15.44 14.70
N ALA A 12 9.56 -14.56 13.83
CA ALA A 12 8.36 -14.83 13.02
C ALA A 12 8.64 -15.66 11.75
N ARG A 13 9.90 -15.89 11.37
CA ARG A 13 10.28 -16.61 10.14
C ARG A 13 9.64 -18.00 10.04
N GLY A 14 9.65 -18.79 11.11
CA GLY A 14 9.02 -20.12 11.12
C GLY A 14 7.52 -20.07 10.80
N PRO A 15 6.72 -19.31 11.56
CA PRO A 15 5.30 -19.09 11.24
C PRO A 15 5.06 -18.52 9.83
N LEU A 16 5.81 -17.50 9.41
CA LEU A 16 5.63 -16.84 8.11
C LEU A 16 5.96 -17.75 6.92
N THR A 17 7.02 -18.57 7.04
CA THR A 17 7.33 -19.57 6.00
C THR A 17 6.26 -20.65 5.92
N ASN A 18 5.66 -21.03 7.05
CA ASN A 18 4.52 -21.95 7.05
C ASN A 18 3.29 -21.34 6.37
N VAL A 19 2.97 -20.06 6.61
CA VAL A 19 1.91 -19.35 5.88
C VAL A 19 2.19 -19.36 4.38
N GLY A 20 3.44 -19.08 3.97
CA GLY A 20 3.86 -19.06 2.57
C GLY A 20 3.72 -20.40 1.82
N LYS A 21 3.62 -21.53 2.53
CA LYS A 21 3.32 -22.84 1.93
C LYS A 21 1.88 -22.95 1.45
N TRP A 22 0.96 -22.26 2.13
CA TRP A 22 -0.47 -22.33 1.86
C TRP A 22 -0.96 -21.13 1.05
N LEU A 23 -0.37 -19.95 1.28
CA LEU A 23 -0.83 -18.69 0.72
C LEU A 23 0.35 -17.88 0.19
N HIS A 24 0.43 -17.76 -1.13
CA HIS A 24 1.48 -17.00 -1.80
C HIS A 24 1.31 -15.50 -1.54
N PRO A 25 2.39 -14.69 -1.42
CA PRO A 25 2.29 -13.24 -1.22
C PRO A 25 1.32 -12.54 -2.19
N ASN A 26 1.42 -12.83 -3.49
CA ASN A 26 0.51 -12.27 -4.50
C ASN A 26 -0.98 -12.63 -4.27
N GLN A 27 -1.28 -13.78 -3.65
CA GLN A 27 -2.66 -14.14 -3.26
C GLN A 27 -3.13 -13.25 -2.11
N ILE A 28 -2.28 -13.02 -1.11
CA ILE A 28 -2.56 -12.11 0.00
C ILE A 28 -2.83 -10.70 -0.55
N THR A 29 -1.96 -10.19 -1.43
CA THR A 29 -2.14 -8.90 -2.10
C THR A 29 -3.45 -8.83 -2.90
N LEU A 30 -3.81 -9.91 -3.62
CA LEU A 30 -5.05 -9.95 -4.39
C LEU A 30 -6.29 -9.93 -3.47
N LEU A 31 -6.26 -10.65 -2.34
CA LEU A 31 -7.35 -10.68 -1.35
C LEU A 31 -7.61 -9.32 -0.71
N ARG A 32 -6.60 -8.44 -0.66
CA ARG A 32 -6.74 -7.07 -0.14
C ARG A 32 -7.64 -6.20 -1.00
N LEU A 33 -7.75 -6.47 -2.31
CA LEU A 33 -8.61 -5.68 -3.19
C LEU A 33 -10.09 -5.74 -2.79
N PRO A 34 -10.75 -6.92 -2.73
CA PRO A 34 -12.14 -7.00 -2.26
C PRO A 34 -12.28 -6.60 -0.78
N LEU A 35 -11.29 -6.90 0.07
CA LEU A 35 -11.31 -6.49 1.47
C LEU A 35 -11.30 -4.96 1.62
N GLY A 36 -10.53 -4.26 0.80
CA GLY A 36 -10.47 -2.80 0.76
C GLY A 36 -11.81 -2.15 0.43
N PHE A 37 -12.57 -2.71 -0.51
CA PHE A 37 -13.94 -2.27 -0.77
C PHE A 37 -14.90 -2.67 0.36
N ALA A 38 -14.69 -3.83 0.99
CA ALA A 38 -15.47 -4.26 2.13
C ALA A 38 -15.29 -3.33 3.34
N VAL A 39 -14.14 -2.66 3.51
CA VAL A 39 -13.96 -1.62 4.54
C VAL A 39 -15.08 -0.58 4.47
N ILE A 40 -15.40 -0.09 3.26
CA ILE A 40 -16.44 0.92 3.06
C ILE A 40 -17.82 0.34 3.41
N ALA A 41 -18.17 -0.80 2.81
CA ALA A 41 -19.49 -1.41 3.01
C ALA A 41 -19.75 -1.78 4.48
N ILE A 42 -18.74 -2.35 5.16
CA ILE A 42 -18.82 -2.72 6.57
C ILE A 42 -18.84 -1.48 7.44
N TYR A 43 -18.12 -0.40 7.10
CA TYR A 43 -18.17 0.85 7.86
C TYR A 43 -19.56 1.47 7.87
N GLU A 44 -20.25 1.51 6.73
CA GLU A 44 -21.63 2.01 6.64
C GLU A 44 -22.62 1.16 7.45
N TRP A 45 -22.38 -0.14 7.54
CA TRP A 45 -23.17 -1.02 8.41
C TRP A 45 -22.82 -0.85 9.90
N SER A 46 -21.53 -0.74 10.21
CA SER A 46 -21.01 -0.56 11.55
C SER A 46 -19.61 0.03 11.52
N ALA A 47 -19.47 1.27 12.01
CA ALA A 47 -18.19 1.98 12.03
C ALA A 47 -17.07 1.19 12.73
N VAL A 48 -17.37 0.51 13.84
CA VAL A 48 -16.39 -0.28 14.60
C VAL A 48 -15.86 -1.44 13.75
N TRP A 49 -16.74 -2.17 13.07
CA TRP A 49 -16.33 -3.27 12.20
C TRP A 49 -15.64 -2.78 10.93
N GLY A 50 -16.01 -1.61 10.40
CA GLY A 50 -15.31 -0.98 9.28
C GLY A 50 -13.87 -0.63 9.63
N ILE A 51 -13.66 -0.01 10.79
CA ILE A 51 -12.32 0.30 11.33
C ILE A 51 -11.52 -0.98 11.57
N ALA A 52 -12.11 -1.99 12.20
CA ALA A 52 -11.46 -3.28 12.43
C ALA A 52 -11.05 -3.95 11.10
N THR A 53 -11.90 -3.87 10.09
CA THR A 53 -11.63 -4.38 8.74
C THR A 53 -10.49 -3.60 8.07
N PHE A 54 -10.43 -2.27 8.26
CA PHE A 54 -9.31 -1.47 7.77
C PHE A 54 -7.97 -1.87 8.42
N PHE A 55 -7.96 -2.14 9.73
CA PHE A 55 -6.76 -2.66 10.40
C PHE A 55 -6.38 -4.06 9.91
N LEU A 56 -7.35 -4.92 9.61
CA LEU A 56 -7.10 -6.21 8.96
C LEU A 56 -6.50 -6.01 7.56
N TYR A 57 -7.02 -5.08 6.76
CA TYR A 57 -6.47 -4.72 5.46
C TYR A 57 -5.02 -4.25 5.56
N ALA A 58 -4.70 -3.34 6.49
CA ALA A 58 -3.34 -2.87 6.74
C ALA A 58 -2.43 -3.98 7.31
N PHE A 59 -2.98 -4.94 8.04
CA PHE A 59 -2.24 -6.11 8.50
C PHE A 59 -1.87 -7.05 7.35
N LEU A 60 -2.78 -7.26 6.39
CA LEU A 60 -2.51 -8.10 5.21
C LEU A 60 -1.44 -7.49 4.30
N ASP A 61 -1.36 -6.15 4.20
CA ASP A 61 -0.25 -5.42 3.55
C ASP A 61 1.10 -5.79 4.16
N TRP A 62 1.18 -5.72 5.48
CA TRP A 62 2.40 -6.11 6.16
C TRP A 62 2.70 -7.61 5.99
N LEU A 63 1.66 -8.45 6.04
CA LEU A 63 1.77 -9.90 5.96
C LEU A 63 2.27 -10.37 4.59
N ASP A 64 1.79 -9.81 3.48
CA ASP A 64 2.24 -10.21 2.13
C ASP A 64 3.76 -9.98 1.97
N GLY A 65 4.24 -8.82 2.41
CA GLY A 65 5.65 -8.48 2.39
C GLY A 65 6.47 -9.31 3.38
N ALA A 66 5.91 -9.60 4.56
CA ALA A 66 6.57 -10.42 5.57
C ALA A 66 6.75 -11.87 5.08
N VAL A 67 5.71 -12.46 4.49
CA VAL A 67 5.77 -13.81 3.87
C VAL A 67 6.74 -13.82 2.69
N ALA A 68 6.72 -12.81 1.83
CA ALA A 68 7.67 -12.70 0.72
C ALA A 68 9.13 -12.57 1.19
N ARG A 69 9.40 -11.93 2.33
CA ARG A 69 10.76 -11.82 2.91
C ARG A 69 11.18 -13.06 3.69
N ALA A 70 10.22 -13.82 4.24
CA ALA A 70 10.50 -15.03 5.00
C ALA A 70 11.03 -16.16 4.10
N ASP A 71 10.55 -16.25 2.86
CA ASP A 71 11.12 -17.13 1.83
C ASP A 71 11.42 -16.34 0.55
N LEU A 72 12.72 -16.17 0.26
CA LEU A 72 13.18 -15.46 -0.93
C LEU A 72 12.64 -16.06 -2.24
N LYS A 73 12.28 -17.35 -2.28
CA LYS A 73 11.68 -17.97 -3.47
C LYS A 73 10.32 -17.39 -3.82
N LEU A 74 9.60 -16.83 -2.84
CA LEU A 74 8.29 -16.20 -3.01
C LEU A 74 8.36 -14.73 -3.46
N GLN A 75 9.55 -14.11 -3.48
CA GLN A 75 9.71 -12.74 -3.99
C GLN A 75 9.58 -12.71 -5.52
N SER A 76 8.71 -11.84 -6.03
CA SER A 76 8.52 -11.66 -7.46
C SER A 76 8.49 -10.18 -7.86
N ASP A 77 9.04 -9.85 -9.03
CA ASP A 77 8.99 -8.48 -9.59
C ASP A 77 7.56 -8.01 -9.83
N LEU A 78 6.71 -8.97 -10.22
CA LEU A 78 5.30 -8.73 -10.45
C LEU A 78 4.61 -8.36 -9.12
N GLY A 79 4.83 -9.13 -8.06
CA GLY A 79 4.32 -8.80 -6.72
C GLY A 79 4.78 -7.43 -6.23
N ALA A 80 6.06 -7.09 -6.42
CA ALA A 80 6.62 -5.79 -6.05
C ALA A 80 6.02 -4.59 -6.81
N LYS A 81 5.42 -4.81 -7.98
CA LYS A 81 4.66 -3.80 -8.73
C LYS A 81 3.18 -3.79 -8.37
N PHE A 82 2.61 -4.97 -8.17
CA PHE A 82 1.19 -5.17 -7.90
C PHE A 82 0.77 -4.67 -6.51
N ASP A 83 1.61 -4.88 -5.49
CA ASP A 83 1.32 -4.43 -4.14
C ASP A 83 1.08 -2.90 -4.04
N PRO A 84 2.02 -2.03 -4.50
CA PRO A 84 1.78 -0.58 -4.52
C PRO A 84 0.68 -0.13 -5.48
N TYR A 85 0.25 -0.99 -6.40
CA TYR A 85 -0.87 -0.73 -7.29
C TYR A 85 -2.21 -0.93 -6.57
N ILE A 86 -2.37 -2.07 -5.87
CA ILE A 86 -3.54 -2.35 -5.04
C ILE A 86 -3.70 -1.30 -3.94
N ASP A 87 -2.60 -0.91 -3.27
CA ASP A 87 -2.59 0.16 -2.27
C ASP A 87 -3.25 1.44 -2.78
N LYS A 88 -2.84 1.88 -3.96
CA LYS A 88 -3.35 3.14 -4.52
C LYS A 88 -4.81 3.04 -4.90
N ILE A 89 -5.24 1.92 -5.48
CA ILE A 89 -6.65 1.72 -5.81
C ILE A 89 -7.48 1.82 -4.53
N VAL A 90 -7.18 1.00 -3.54
CA VAL A 90 -7.99 0.91 -2.32
C VAL A 90 -7.93 2.21 -1.52
N ASN A 91 -6.73 2.74 -1.26
CA ASN A 91 -6.59 3.96 -0.46
C ASN A 91 -7.27 5.15 -1.13
N LEU A 92 -7.09 5.34 -2.44
CA LEU A 92 -7.76 6.43 -3.15
C LEU A 92 -9.27 6.23 -3.13
N THR A 93 -9.79 5.02 -3.34
CA THR A 93 -11.24 4.76 -3.24
C THR A 93 -11.78 5.13 -1.86
N ILE A 94 -11.13 4.70 -0.77
CA ILE A 94 -11.55 5.01 0.60
C ILE A 94 -11.52 6.53 0.84
N LEU A 95 -10.42 7.20 0.47
CA LEU A 95 -10.29 8.65 0.60
C LEU A 95 -11.42 9.40 -0.12
N TRP A 96 -11.64 9.09 -1.41
CA TRP A 96 -12.68 9.73 -2.22
C TRP A 96 -14.08 9.46 -1.66
N TYR A 97 -14.38 8.23 -1.24
CA TYR A 97 -15.67 7.85 -0.67
C TYR A 97 -16.00 8.67 0.59
N PHE A 98 -15.10 8.68 1.57
CA PHE A 98 -15.34 9.40 2.83
C PHE A 98 -15.37 10.92 2.67
N THR A 99 -14.64 11.44 1.68
CA THR A 99 -14.64 12.88 1.39
C THR A 99 -16.00 13.34 0.88
N PHE A 100 -16.58 12.61 -0.07
CA PHE A 100 -17.86 13.00 -0.67
C PHE A 100 -19.07 12.63 0.18
N SER A 101 -19.02 11.54 0.95
CA SER A 101 -20.12 11.16 1.86
C SER A 101 -20.30 12.11 3.04
N ARG A 102 -19.28 12.90 3.40
CA ARG A 102 -19.30 13.75 4.61
C ARG A 102 -19.27 15.25 4.37
N GLY A 103 -19.26 15.69 3.10
CA GLY A 103 -19.29 17.12 2.77
C GLY A 103 -18.08 17.91 3.28
N PHE A 104 -16.87 17.44 2.99
CA PHE A 104 -15.64 18.12 3.39
C PHE A 104 -15.47 19.50 2.76
N ALA A 105 -14.75 20.38 3.45
CA ALA A 105 -14.43 21.71 2.93
C ALA A 105 -13.55 21.67 1.67
N TRP A 106 -13.65 22.72 0.86
CA TRP A 106 -12.96 22.81 -0.44
C TRP A 106 -11.44 22.62 -0.33
N TYR A 107 -10.80 23.10 0.74
CA TYR A 107 -9.35 22.97 0.95
C TYR A 107 -8.92 21.50 1.08
N PHE A 108 -9.76 20.66 1.70
CA PHE A 108 -9.51 19.23 1.81
C PHE A 108 -9.64 18.56 0.44
N ILE A 109 -10.69 18.92 -0.32
CA ILE A 109 -10.92 18.39 -1.68
C ILE A 109 -9.74 18.75 -2.59
N THR A 110 -9.21 19.97 -2.50
CA THR A 110 -8.00 20.38 -3.22
C THR A 110 -6.79 19.50 -2.86
N ALA A 111 -6.55 19.27 -1.56
CA ALA A 111 -5.46 18.40 -1.09
C ALA A 111 -5.62 16.94 -1.59
N LEU A 112 -6.86 16.42 -1.58
CA LEU A 112 -7.19 15.10 -2.10
C LEU A 112 -6.91 14.97 -3.60
N VAL A 113 -7.31 15.96 -4.39
CA VAL A 113 -7.05 15.98 -5.85
C VAL A 113 -5.55 15.98 -6.10
N LEU A 114 -4.79 16.85 -5.44
CA LEU A 114 -3.33 16.90 -5.58
C LEU A 114 -2.67 15.57 -5.19
N SER A 115 -3.06 14.98 -4.06
CA SER A 115 -2.58 13.68 -3.62
C SER A 115 -2.90 12.58 -4.65
N THR A 116 -4.13 12.57 -5.19
CA THR A 116 -4.57 11.62 -6.22
C THR A 116 -3.71 11.73 -7.48
N LEU A 117 -3.48 12.94 -7.98
CA LEU A 117 -2.65 13.18 -9.16
C LEU A 117 -1.21 12.69 -8.95
N VAL A 118 -0.61 13.01 -7.81
CA VAL A 118 0.74 12.54 -7.46
C VAL A 118 0.78 11.01 -7.38
N ASN A 119 -0.25 10.37 -6.79
CA ASN A 119 -0.33 8.93 -6.66
C ASN A 119 -0.44 8.22 -8.01
N VAL A 120 -1.32 8.71 -8.88
CA VAL A 120 -1.51 8.21 -10.23
C VAL A 120 -0.23 8.39 -11.04
N TRP A 121 0.37 9.58 -11.03
CA TRP A 121 1.64 9.85 -11.72
C TRP A 121 2.75 8.94 -11.23
N SER A 122 2.89 8.79 -9.91
CA SER A 122 3.84 7.85 -9.30
C SER A 122 3.62 6.41 -9.74
N GLN A 123 2.39 6.02 -10.10
CA GLN A 123 2.09 4.65 -10.55
C GLN A 123 2.37 4.44 -12.02
N LEU A 124 2.07 5.44 -12.85
CA LEU A 124 2.39 5.43 -14.28
C LEU A 124 3.89 5.29 -14.53
N GLN A 125 4.73 5.83 -13.65
CA GLN A 125 6.19 5.60 -13.67
C GLN A 125 6.61 4.13 -13.51
N ARG A 126 5.73 3.27 -12.98
CA ARG A 126 5.99 1.83 -12.78
C ARG A 126 5.50 0.98 -13.96
N GLY A 127 4.75 1.57 -14.89
CA GLY A 127 4.22 0.92 -16.09
C GLY A 127 2.75 1.25 -16.34
N SER A 128 2.17 0.64 -17.38
CA SER A 128 0.74 0.73 -17.68
C SER A 128 -0.10 0.18 -16.54
N LEU A 129 -1.16 0.89 -16.15
CA LEU A 129 -2.06 0.48 -15.06
C LEU A 129 -2.78 -0.83 -15.38
N TRP A 130 -3.28 -0.96 -16.61
CA TRP A 130 -3.99 -2.15 -17.06
C TRP A 130 -3.10 -3.39 -17.04
N LYS A 131 -1.86 -3.25 -17.49
CA LYS A 131 -0.89 -4.34 -17.48
C LYS A 131 -0.56 -4.78 -16.05
N GLN A 132 -0.40 -3.82 -15.13
CA GLN A 132 -0.15 -4.12 -13.72
C GLN A 132 -1.34 -4.85 -13.06
N LEU A 133 -2.57 -4.45 -13.40
CA LEU A 133 -3.78 -5.13 -12.93
C LEU A 133 -3.88 -6.56 -13.48
N GLU A 134 -3.76 -6.73 -14.80
CA GLU A 134 -3.88 -8.03 -15.47
C GLU A 134 -2.80 -9.01 -15.00
N GLU A 135 -1.55 -8.56 -14.95
CA GLU A 135 -0.43 -9.36 -14.43
C GLU A 135 -0.63 -9.69 -12.95
N GLY A 136 -1.03 -8.69 -12.15
CA GLY A 136 -1.32 -8.82 -10.73
C GLY A 136 -2.37 -9.86 -10.40
N ILE A 137 -3.55 -9.75 -11.02
CA ILE A 137 -4.64 -10.71 -10.90
C ILE A 137 -4.18 -12.09 -11.39
N GLY A 138 -3.53 -12.16 -12.55
CA GLY A 138 -3.01 -13.42 -13.09
C GLY A 138 -2.02 -14.11 -12.15
N ALA A 139 -1.19 -13.35 -11.44
CA ALA A 139 -0.25 -13.90 -10.46
C ALA A 139 -0.94 -14.30 -9.14
N GLY A 140 -1.91 -13.51 -8.67
CA GLY A 140 -2.70 -13.84 -7.48
C GLY A 140 -3.59 -15.07 -7.68
N LEU A 141 -4.13 -15.29 -8.88
CA LEU A 141 -4.92 -16.48 -9.21
C LEU A 141 -4.07 -17.70 -9.60
N GLY A 142 -2.74 -17.57 -9.64
CA GLY A 142 -1.84 -18.65 -10.06
C GLY A 142 -1.86 -18.96 -11.56
N LEU A 143 -2.53 -18.14 -12.38
CA LEU A 143 -2.65 -18.30 -13.83
C LEU A 143 -1.35 -17.95 -14.58
N LYS A 144 -0.57 -16.98 -14.08
CA LYS A 144 0.73 -16.60 -14.64
C LYS A 144 1.88 -17.17 -13.79
N ARG A 145 2.25 -18.44 -14.05
CA ARG A 145 3.37 -19.14 -13.38
C ARG A 145 4.77 -18.63 -13.79
N LYS A 146 4.88 -17.85 -14.88
CA LYS A 146 6.12 -17.18 -15.29
C LYS A 146 6.31 -15.87 -14.52
N SER A 147 6.36 -15.94 -13.21
CA SER A 147 7.05 -14.91 -12.44
C SER A 147 8.53 -15.09 -12.79
N VAL A 148 9.10 -14.15 -13.55
CA VAL A 148 10.54 -14.14 -13.80
C VAL A 148 11.20 -14.16 -12.41
N MET A 149 11.78 -15.30 -12.06
CA MET A 149 12.54 -15.45 -10.83
C MET A 149 13.72 -14.50 -10.97
N VAL A 150 13.71 -13.39 -10.22
CA VAL A 150 14.87 -12.49 -10.19
C VAL A 150 16.06 -13.31 -9.75
N SER A 151 17.16 -13.29 -10.51
CA SER A 151 18.35 -14.03 -10.15
C SER A 151 18.83 -13.61 -8.74
N LEU A 152 19.32 -14.56 -7.96
CA LEU A 152 19.76 -14.32 -6.58
C LEU A 152 20.81 -13.19 -6.48
N SER A 153 21.64 -13.02 -7.53
CA SER A 153 22.63 -11.94 -7.63
C SER A 153 22.02 -10.55 -7.83
N VAL A 154 20.99 -10.42 -8.68
CA VAL A 154 20.24 -9.16 -8.84
C VAL A 154 19.40 -8.85 -7.59
N ARG A 155 18.89 -9.89 -6.90
CA ARG A 155 18.15 -9.76 -5.62
C ARG A 155 19.01 -9.19 -4.49
N GLN A 156 20.27 -9.61 -4.37
CA GLN A 156 21.19 -9.07 -3.36
C GLN A 156 21.61 -7.62 -3.66
N ALA A 157 21.82 -7.26 -4.92
CA ALA A 157 22.11 -5.88 -5.34
C ALA A 157 20.88 -4.94 -5.17
N GLY A 158 19.66 -5.46 -5.28
CA GLY A 158 18.44 -4.71 -4.97
C GLY A 158 18.34 -4.37 -3.47
N LEU A 159 18.66 -5.32 -2.58
CA LEU A 159 18.55 -5.14 -1.12
C LEU A 159 19.43 -4.01 -0.57
N SER A 160 20.60 -3.74 -1.16
CA SER A 160 21.47 -2.61 -0.78
C SER A 160 20.89 -1.25 -1.17
N ASN A 161 20.19 -1.17 -2.31
CA ASN A 161 19.51 0.04 -2.78
C ASN A 161 18.12 0.27 -2.13
N HIS A 162 17.44 -0.80 -1.67
CA HIS A 162 16.13 -0.72 -1.01
C HIS A 162 16.19 -0.15 0.42
N ALA A 163 17.39 0.05 0.97
CA ALA A 163 17.58 0.70 2.27
C ALA A 163 17.21 2.21 2.26
N ALA A 164 17.06 2.84 1.09
CA ALA A 164 17.06 4.30 0.95
C ALA A 164 15.80 4.93 0.34
N ASN A 165 14.59 4.37 0.55
CA ASN A 165 13.34 5.06 0.13
C ASN A 165 12.35 5.28 1.28
N TRP A 166 12.82 5.97 2.33
CA TRP A 166 12.04 6.31 3.52
C TRP A 166 10.85 7.24 3.22
N TYR A 167 10.97 8.09 2.20
CA TYR A 167 9.90 8.99 1.74
C TYR A 167 8.62 8.24 1.38
N GLY A 168 8.74 7.12 0.65
CA GLY A 168 7.58 6.33 0.23
C GLY A 168 6.85 5.69 1.41
N LYS A 169 7.60 5.16 2.39
CA LYS A 169 7.01 4.55 3.59
C LYS A 169 6.34 5.59 4.48
N LEU A 170 7.01 6.72 4.71
CA LEU A 170 6.45 7.81 5.51
C LEU A 170 5.19 8.38 4.85
N LYS A 171 5.19 8.57 3.53
CA LYS A 171 3.99 8.94 2.76
C LYS A 171 2.83 7.98 3.04
N THR A 172 3.05 6.67 2.89
CA THR A 172 1.99 5.67 3.10
C THR A 172 1.46 5.73 4.53
N LEU A 173 2.33 5.89 5.53
CA LEU A 173 1.91 6.06 6.93
C LEU A 173 1.04 7.29 7.14
N LEU A 174 1.38 8.42 6.51
CA LEU A 174 0.55 9.63 6.56
C LEU A 174 -0.81 9.40 5.90
N GLU A 175 -0.88 8.74 4.73
CA GLU A 175 -2.16 8.41 4.08
C GLU A 175 -3.02 7.45 4.90
N PHE A 176 -2.42 6.43 5.52
CA PHE A 176 -3.15 5.55 6.45
C PHE A 176 -3.66 6.33 7.66
N THR A 177 -2.86 7.25 8.20
CA THR A 177 -3.30 8.13 9.28
C THR A 177 -4.48 8.98 8.85
N VAL A 178 -4.44 9.55 7.64
CA VAL A 178 -5.59 10.28 7.05
C VAL A 178 -6.83 9.40 7.02
N ILE A 179 -6.73 8.17 6.51
CA ILE A 179 -7.88 7.24 6.44
C ILE A 179 -8.46 6.97 7.84
N VAL A 180 -7.61 6.71 8.84
CA VAL A 180 -8.08 6.51 10.22
C VAL A 180 -8.76 7.76 10.77
N LEU A 181 -8.19 8.95 10.53
CA LEU A 181 -8.78 10.22 10.95
C LEU A 181 -10.11 10.47 10.26
N LEU A 182 -10.30 10.04 9.00
CA LEU A 182 -11.57 10.15 8.28
C LEU A 182 -12.70 9.35 8.95
N PHE A 183 -12.39 8.27 9.67
CA PHE A 183 -13.39 7.49 10.40
C PHE A 183 -13.93 8.21 11.65
N VAL A 184 -13.20 9.19 12.18
CA VAL A 184 -13.60 9.95 13.37
C VAL A 184 -14.57 11.06 12.99
N HIS A 185 -15.31 11.59 13.96
CA HIS A 185 -16.17 12.75 13.77
C HIS A 185 -15.39 13.96 13.21
N GLN A 186 -15.89 14.52 12.10
CA GLN A 186 -15.19 15.55 11.32
C GLN A 186 -15.59 16.97 11.78
N SER A 187 -15.04 17.40 12.92
CA SER A 187 -15.06 18.82 13.29
C SER A 187 -14.15 19.64 12.36
N VAL A 188 -14.34 20.96 12.30
CA VAL A 188 -13.49 21.85 11.48
C VAL A 188 -12.01 21.68 11.82
N ALA A 189 -11.66 21.59 13.10
CA ALA A 189 -10.29 21.34 13.54
C ALA A 189 -9.75 20.00 13.02
N MET A 190 -10.55 18.94 13.07
CA MET A 190 -10.16 17.62 12.54
C MET A 190 -9.98 17.63 11.02
N GLN A 191 -10.81 18.37 10.28
CA GLN A 191 -10.63 18.52 8.83
C GLN A 191 -9.31 19.24 8.50
N ILE A 192 -8.95 20.29 9.26
CA ILE A 192 -7.67 20.99 9.09
C ILE A 192 -6.50 20.04 9.35
N VAL A 193 -6.51 19.33 10.49
CA VAL A 193 -5.47 18.34 10.82
C VAL A 193 -5.34 17.30 9.71
N THR A 194 -6.45 16.68 9.31
CA THR A 194 -6.45 15.65 8.27
C THR A 194 -5.93 16.20 6.93
N THR A 195 -6.25 17.45 6.59
CA THR A 195 -5.73 18.13 5.40
C THR A 195 -4.22 18.30 5.47
N ILE A 196 -3.67 18.71 6.63
CA ILE A 196 -2.21 18.87 6.81
C ILE A 196 -1.48 17.55 6.56
N PHE A 197 -1.99 16.45 7.13
CA PHE A 197 -1.42 15.12 6.91
C PHE A 197 -1.49 14.72 5.43
N LEU A 198 -2.61 14.98 4.75
CA LEU A 198 -2.78 14.68 3.33
C LEU A 198 -1.86 15.51 2.43
N CYS A 199 -1.69 16.79 2.72
CA CYS A 199 -0.73 17.67 2.04
C CYS A 199 0.70 17.19 2.24
N ALA A 200 1.09 16.83 3.46
CA ALA A 200 2.40 16.28 3.75
C ALA A 200 2.65 14.97 2.99
N ALA A 201 1.65 14.09 2.90
CA ALA A 201 1.73 12.89 2.08
C ALA A 201 1.91 13.20 0.59
N ALA A 202 1.13 14.14 0.05
CA ALA A 202 1.23 14.56 -1.35
C ALA A 202 2.62 15.11 -1.68
N LEU A 203 3.20 15.95 -0.81
CA LEU A 203 4.55 16.50 -0.95
C LEU A 203 5.62 15.40 -0.95
N LEU A 204 5.56 14.45 -0.01
CA LEU A 204 6.51 13.32 0.02
C LEU A 204 6.38 12.46 -1.24
N GLY A 205 5.15 12.27 -1.75
CA GLY A 205 4.89 11.60 -3.01
C GLY A 205 5.53 12.31 -4.20
N ALA A 206 5.39 13.64 -4.26
CA ALA A 206 5.98 14.46 -5.30
C ALA A 206 7.51 14.41 -5.25
N CYS A 207 8.12 14.47 -4.06
CA CYS A 207 9.56 14.28 -3.88
C CYS A 207 10.02 12.90 -4.37
N GLY A 208 9.27 11.85 -4.05
CA GLY A 208 9.56 10.49 -4.50
C GLY A 208 9.46 10.32 -6.02
N VAL A 209 8.50 11.01 -6.66
CA VAL A 209 8.35 11.10 -8.11
C VAL A 209 9.54 11.82 -8.74
N TYR A 210 9.91 12.98 -8.20
CA TYR A 210 10.99 13.82 -8.72
C TYR A 210 12.32 13.07 -8.73
N ARG A 211 12.65 12.38 -7.62
CA ARG A 211 13.88 11.60 -7.49
C ARG A 211 13.99 10.43 -8.46
N ARG A 212 12.86 9.84 -8.90
CA ARG A 212 12.88 8.79 -9.92
C ARG A 212 13.14 9.32 -11.33
N ILE A 213 12.82 10.59 -11.60
CA ILE A 213 13.05 11.22 -12.90
C ILE A 213 14.50 11.72 -13.03
N LYS A 214 15.08 12.24 -11.94
CA LYS A 214 16.49 12.62 -11.89
C LYS A 214 17.29 11.60 -11.07
N PRO A 215 17.80 10.50 -11.67
CA PRO A 215 18.79 9.69 -10.99
C PRO A 215 20.01 10.58 -10.71
N ILE A 216 20.33 10.73 -9.42
CA ILE A 216 21.57 11.37 -8.95
C ILE A 216 22.72 10.41 -9.23
#